data_AF-A0A8C7Q569-F1
#
_entry.id   AF-A0A8C7Q569-F1
#
_cell.length_a   1.000
_cell.length_b   1.000
_cell.length_c   1.000
_cell.angle_alpha   90.00
_cell.angle_beta   90.00
_cell.angle_gamma   90.00
#
_symmetry.space_group_name_H-M   'P 1'
#
loop_
_entity.id
_entity.type
_entity.pdbx_description
1 polymer ?
#
loop_
_entity_poly.entity_id
_entity_poly.type
_entity_poly.pdbx_seq_one_letter_code
_entity_poly.pdbx_strand_id
1 'polypeptide(L)'
;MAMQGGTALQEKVSRMLSRKHKKPVLKPNKPLVLKDEVANRKIKKGEATCVTEMSMMMACWKQNNFVDTLCSNEMQSFYTCVEKAQVCCCYSVYRKSLLQAYCTHPSLPVVLN
;
A
#
# COMPACT_ATOMS: atom_id res chain seq x y z
N MET A 1 8.01 -36.32 -0.13
CA MET A 1 8.69 -36.44 -1.43
C MET A 1 8.03 -35.45 -2.39
N ALA A 2 8.68 -34.32 -2.71
CA ALA A 2 8.10 -33.29 -3.58
C ALA A 2 8.10 -33.77 -5.04
N MET A 3 6.95 -33.63 -5.69
CA MET A 3 6.63 -34.21 -6.99
C MET A 3 7.42 -33.54 -8.13
N GLN A 4 8.02 -34.35 -9.00
CA GLN A 4 8.89 -33.99 -10.14
C GLN A 4 8.16 -33.24 -11.30
N GLY A 5 7.04 -32.57 -11.04
CA GLY A 5 6.16 -32.03 -12.08
C GLY A 5 6.72 -30.85 -12.90
N GLY A 6 7.70 -30.11 -12.36
CA GLY A 6 8.27 -28.93 -13.03
C GLY A 6 9.16 -29.26 -14.24
N THR A 7 9.90 -30.36 -14.20
CA THR A 7 10.85 -30.75 -15.26
C THR A 7 10.12 -31.23 -16.52
N ALA A 8 9.06 -32.04 -16.35
CA ALA A 8 8.24 -32.54 -17.45
C ALA A 8 7.50 -31.41 -18.20
N LEU A 9 7.06 -30.37 -17.48
CA LEU A 9 6.43 -29.20 -18.09
C LEU A 9 7.44 -28.40 -18.92
N GLN A 10 8.65 -28.18 -18.39
CA GLN A 10 9.70 -27.43 -19.08
C GLN A 10 10.15 -28.14 -20.37
N GLU A 11 10.23 -29.47 -20.36
CA GLU A 11 10.53 -30.26 -21.56
C GLU A 11 9.44 -30.13 -22.62
N LYS A 12 8.17 -30.18 -22.21
CA LYS A 12 7.02 -29.97 -23.11
C LYS A 12 7.00 -28.56 -23.71
N VAL A 13 7.29 -27.53 -22.90
CA VAL A 13 7.39 -26.13 -23.36
C VAL A 13 8.52 -25.94 -24.36
N SER A 14 9.67 -26.58 -24.15
CA SER A 14 10.82 -26.51 -25.07
C SER A 14 10.50 -27.11 -26.43
N ARG A 15 9.63 -28.13 -26.47
CA ARG A 15 9.14 -28.79 -27.70
C ARG A 15 8.00 -28.03 -28.38
N MET A 16 7.35 -27.09 -27.70
CA MET A 16 6.29 -26.27 -28.30
C MET A 16 6.89 -25.22 -29.24
N LEU A 17 6.98 -25.59 -30.52
CA LEU A 17 7.34 -24.70 -31.61
C LEU A 17 6.09 -24.06 -32.23
N SER A 18 6.17 -22.77 -32.55
CA SER A 18 5.10 -22.06 -33.25
C SER A 18 4.90 -22.64 -34.66
N ARG A 19 3.65 -22.96 -35.03
CA ARG A 19 3.29 -23.52 -36.35
C ARG A 19 3.72 -22.63 -37.53
N LYS A 20 3.74 -21.30 -37.35
CA LYS A 20 4.08 -20.34 -38.41
C LYS A 20 5.58 -20.05 -38.51
N HIS A 21 6.27 -19.99 -37.38
CA HIS A 21 7.64 -19.47 -37.32
C HIS A 21 8.69 -20.51 -36.91
N LYS A 22 8.30 -21.75 -36.61
CA LYS A 22 9.17 -22.85 -36.13
C LYS A 22 10.09 -22.46 -34.95
N LYS A 23 9.75 -21.38 -34.24
CA LYS A 23 10.48 -20.85 -33.08
C LYS A 23 9.79 -21.28 -31.79
N PRO A 24 10.54 -21.50 -30.70
CA PRO A 24 9.95 -21.77 -29.39
C PRO A 24 8.98 -20.66 -28.97
N VAL A 25 7.78 -21.03 -28.54
CA VAL A 25 6.71 -20.07 -28.19
C VAL A 25 7.05 -19.28 -26.92
N LEU A 26 7.73 -19.91 -25.97
CA LEU A 26 8.16 -19.29 -24.72
C LEU A 26 9.65 -19.55 -24.51
N LYS A 27 10.39 -18.51 -24.10
CA LYS A 27 11.81 -18.59 -23.72
C LYS A 27 11.99 -18.03 -22.31
N PRO A 28 11.72 -18.85 -21.27
CA PRO A 28 11.87 -18.41 -19.88
C PRO A 28 13.34 -18.11 -19.57
N ASN A 29 13.62 -16.96 -18.95
CA ASN A 29 14.96 -16.65 -18.43
C ASN A 29 15.26 -17.43 -17.12
N LYS A 30 14.21 -17.89 -16.43
CA LYS A 30 14.26 -18.60 -15.15
C LYS A 30 13.52 -19.94 -15.29
N PRO A 31 13.93 -21.00 -14.56
CA PRO A 31 13.27 -22.30 -14.62
C PRO A 31 11.80 -22.17 -14.18
N LEU A 32 10.92 -22.97 -14.79
CA LEU A 32 9.48 -23.00 -14.50
C LEU A 32 9.19 -23.81 -13.23
N VAL A 33 9.82 -23.40 -12.13
CA VAL A 33 9.66 -24.00 -10.80
C VAL A 33 9.19 -22.91 -9.85
N LEU A 34 8.22 -23.24 -9.01
CA LEU A 34 7.75 -22.33 -7.97
C LEU A 34 8.86 -22.12 -6.95
N LYS A 35 9.08 -20.87 -6.53
CA LYS A 35 9.98 -20.57 -5.42
C LYS A 35 9.28 -20.83 -4.09
N ASP A 36 10.06 -21.12 -3.06
CA ASP A 36 9.57 -21.23 -1.68
C ASP A 36 9.16 -19.87 -1.08
N GLU A 37 9.42 -18.77 -1.79
CA GLU A 37 9.09 -17.40 -1.40
C GLU A 37 8.10 -16.75 -2.37
N VAL A 38 7.25 -15.87 -1.81
CA VAL A 38 6.33 -15.02 -2.57
C VAL A 38 6.83 -13.58 -2.60
N ALA A 39 6.53 -12.85 -3.68
CA ALA A 39 6.92 -11.46 -3.79
C ALA A 39 6.31 -10.62 -2.64
N ASN A 40 7.16 -9.86 -1.96
CA ASN A 40 6.69 -9.02 -0.86
C ASN A 40 5.75 -7.92 -1.38
N ARG A 41 4.73 -7.58 -0.58
CA ARG A 41 3.81 -6.49 -0.93
C ARG A 41 4.60 -5.19 -0.94
N LYS A 42 4.53 -4.46 -2.07
CA LYS A 42 5.08 -3.10 -2.14
C LYS A 42 4.34 -2.22 -1.14
N ILE A 43 5.10 -1.60 -0.25
CA ILE A 43 4.60 -0.61 0.68
C ILE A 43 4.10 0.58 -0.15
N LYS A 44 2.87 1.03 0.11
CA LYS A 44 2.35 2.25 -0.51
C LYS A 44 3.25 3.42 -0.12
N LYS A 45 3.63 4.25 -1.09
CA LYS A 45 4.36 5.49 -0.81
C LYS A 45 3.48 6.41 0.03
N GLY A 46 4.08 7.23 0.89
CA GLY A 46 3.34 8.16 1.74
C GLY A 46 2.56 9.14 0.88
N GLU A 47 1.24 9.17 1.08
CA GLU A 47 0.35 10.22 0.57
C GLU A 47 0.15 11.26 1.68
N ALA A 48 -0.03 12.52 1.31
CA ALA A 48 -0.33 13.56 2.28
C ALA A 48 -1.79 13.42 2.75
N THR A 49 -1.97 13.00 4.01
CA THR A 49 -3.29 12.61 4.55
C THR A 49 -4.18 13.78 4.96
N CYS A 50 -3.60 14.91 5.37
CA CYS A 50 -4.32 16.06 5.93
C CYS A 50 -4.37 17.28 4.99
N VAL A 51 -4.36 17.04 3.66
CA VAL A 51 -4.33 18.11 2.66
C VAL A 51 -5.63 18.92 2.65
N THR A 52 -6.76 18.27 2.92
CA THR A 52 -8.09 18.89 2.99
C THR A 52 -8.17 19.93 4.11
N GLU A 53 -7.78 19.56 5.32
CA GLU A 53 -7.80 20.41 6.50
C GLU A 53 -6.77 21.54 6.37
N MET A 54 -5.60 21.23 5.79
CA MET A 54 -4.59 22.23 5.45
C MET A 54 -5.16 23.28 4.49
N SER A 55 -5.91 22.87 3.46
CA SER A 55 -6.51 23.81 2.51
C SER A 55 -7.57 24.72 3.15
N MET A 56 -8.36 24.21 4.09
CA MET A 56 -9.37 25.00 4.82
C MET A 56 -8.73 26.02 5.76
N MET A 57 -7.70 25.62 6.50
CA MET A 57 -6.93 26.52 7.38
C MET A 57 -6.29 27.66 6.57
N MET A 58 -5.70 27.35 5.42
CA MET A 58 -5.12 28.36 4.53
C MET A 58 -6.16 29.30 3.92
N ALA A 59 -7.37 28.80 3.63
CA ALA A 59 -8.48 29.63 3.16
C ALA A 59 -8.95 30.60 4.24
N CYS A 60 -9.09 30.13 5.48
CA CYS A 60 -9.47 30.98 6.61
C CYS A 60 -8.41 32.05 6.89
N TRP A 61 -7.13 31.66 6.91
CA TRP A 61 -6.02 32.59 7.08
C TRP A 61 -6.01 33.69 6.02
N LYS A 62 -6.26 33.33 4.76
CA LYS A 62 -6.29 34.31 3.67
C LYS A 62 -7.40 35.36 3.85
N GLN A 63 -8.53 34.98 4.42
CA GLN A 63 -9.65 35.90 4.67
C GLN A 63 -9.46 36.76 5.93
N ASN A 64 -8.73 36.25 6.92
CA ASN A 64 -8.60 36.84 8.25
C ASN A 64 -7.19 37.36 8.57
N ASN A 65 -6.42 37.73 7.54
CA ASN A 65 -5.05 38.26 7.66
C ASN A 65 -4.09 37.34 8.47
N PHE A 66 -4.25 36.03 8.33
CA PHE A 66 -3.42 35.01 8.98
C PHE A 66 -3.46 35.07 10.53
N VAL A 67 -4.57 35.55 11.10
CA VAL A 67 -4.76 35.58 12.56
C VAL A 67 -5.32 34.23 13.03
N ASP A 68 -4.53 33.49 13.81
CA ASP A 68 -4.89 32.15 14.29
C ASP A 68 -6.12 32.12 15.21
N THR A 69 -6.35 33.18 15.98
CA THR A 69 -7.51 33.25 16.89
C THR A 69 -8.84 33.29 16.16
N LEU A 70 -8.85 33.81 14.92
CA LEU A 70 -10.04 33.85 14.07
C LEU A 70 -10.29 32.53 13.31
N CYS A 71 -9.25 31.69 13.19
CA CYS A 71 -9.26 30.41 12.49
C CYS A 71 -9.06 29.22 13.44
N SER A 72 -9.46 29.36 14.70
CA SER A 72 -9.19 28.38 15.75
C SER A 72 -9.84 27.02 15.47
N ASN A 73 -11.00 27.01 14.81
CA ASN A 73 -11.75 25.79 14.48
C ASN A 73 -11.07 24.99 13.37
N GLU A 74 -10.62 25.69 12.33
CA GLU A 74 -9.88 25.13 11.19
C GLU A 74 -8.53 24.59 11.65
N MET A 75 -7.86 25.33 12.53
CA MET A 75 -6.60 24.94 13.16
C MET A 75 -6.75 23.68 14.03
N GLN A 76 -7.78 23.62 14.89
CA GLN A 76 -8.05 22.44 15.72
C GLN A 76 -8.36 21.20 14.86
N SER A 77 -9.10 21.39 13.77
CA SER A 77 -9.42 20.33 12.82
C SER A 77 -8.16 19.80 12.13
N PHE A 78 -7.25 20.68 11.72
CA PHE A 78 -5.96 20.30 11.14
C PHE A 78 -5.11 19.50 12.12
N TYR A 79 -4.95 19.97 13.37
CA TYR A 79 -4.17 19.24 14.37
C TYR A 79 -4.77 17.88 14.73
N THR A 80 -6.10 17.79 14.81
CA THR A 80 -6.79 16.51 15.02
C THR A 80 -6.51 15.53 13.87
N CYS A 81 -6.45 16.00 12.62
CA CYS A 81 -6.05 15.16 11.50
C CYS A 81 -4.59 14.72 11.62
N VAL A 82 -3.68 15.64 11.97
CA VAL A 82 -2.25 15.34 12.11
C VAL A 82 -2.01 14.30 13.20
N GLU A 83 -2.68 14.40 14.35
CA GLU A 83 -2.57 13.42 15.43
C GLU A 83 -3.02 12.02 14.95
N LYS A 84 -4.20 11.94 14.32
CA LYS A 84 -4.70 10.68 13.73
C LYS A 84 -3.75 10.12 12.66
N ALA A 85 -3.18 10.98 11.84
CA ALA A 85 -2.25 10.61 10.79
C ALA A 85 -0.91 10.11 11.35
N GLN A 86 -0.38 10.75 12.40
CA GLN A 86 0.83 10.31 13.08
C GLN A 86 0.64 8.96 13.74
N VAL A 87 -0.49 8.75 14.41
CA VAL A 87 -0.85 7.46 15.02
C VAL A 87 -0.98 6.39 13.94
N CYS A 88 -1.73 6.62 12.87
CA CYS A 88 -1.88 5.68 11.76
C CYS A 88 -0.54 5.37 11.07
N CYS A 89 0.29 6.38 10.83
CA CYS A 89 1.62 6.22 10.23
C CYS A 89 2.54 5.40 11.15
N CYS A 90 2.59 5.73 12.45
CA CYS A 90 3.37 5.02 13.46
C CYS A 90 2.92 3.55 13.59
N TYR A 91 1.61 3.27 13.64
CA TYR A 91 1.08 1.91 13.63
C TYR A 91 1.45 1.16 12.34
N SER A 92 1.49 1.83 11.18
CA SER A 92 1.89 1.19 9.92
C SER A 92 3.38 0.83 9.84
N VAL A 93 4.23 1.52 10.61
CA VAL A 93 5.66 1.22 10.75
C VAL A 93 5.87 0.07 11.74
N TYR A 94 5.17 0.09 12.88
CA TYR A 94 5.32 -0.91 13.95
C TYR A 94 4.61 -2.24 13.65
N ARG A 95 3.43 -2.23 13.01
CA ARG A 95 2.59 -3.42 12.75
C ARG A 95 3.02 -4.24 11.52
N LYS A 96 3.93 -3.74 10.68
CA LYS A 96 4.53 -4.56 9.59
C LYS A 96 5.34 -5.75 10.10
N SER A 97 5.72 -5.74 11.38
CA SER A 97 6.44 -6.81 12.07
C SER A 97 5.53 -7.97 12.48
N LEU A 98 4.23 -7.71 12.73
CA LEU A 98 3.29 -8.68 13.30
C LEU A 98 1.90 -8.56 12.65
N LEU A 99 1.62 -9.52 11.77
CA LEU A 99 0.34 -9.83 11.12
C LEU A 99 -0.20 -8.84 10.07
N GLN A 100 -0.10 -9.31 8.83
CA GLN A 100 -0.65 -8.79 7.59
C GLN A 100 -2.18 -8.96 7.46
N ALA A 101 -2.98 -8.63 8.48
CA ALA A 101 -4.43 -8.77 8.42
C ALA A 101 -5.16 -7.63 9.15
N TYR A 102 -6.24 -7.14 8.54
CA TYR A 102 -7.21 -6.16 9.07
C TYR A 102 -6.78 -4.69 9.06
N CYS A 103 -6.92 -4.07 7.88
CA CYS A 103 -7.38 -2.69 7.77
C CYS A 103 -8.57 -2.62 6.81
N THR A 104 -9.61 -3.41 7.12
CA THR A 104 -11.00 -3.06 6.82
C THR A 104 -11.70 -2.97 8.17
N HIS A 105 -11.74 -1.78 8.77
CA HIS A 105 -12.90 -1.43 9.59
C HIS A 105 -13.11 0.10 9.66
N PRO A 106 -14.20 0.61 9.07
CA PRO A 106 -14.71 1.95 9.34
C PRO A 106 -15.55 1.87 10.62
N SER A 107 -14.92 2.07 11.77
CA SER A 107 -15.50 2.46 13.08
C SER A 107 -14.59 1.97 14.20
N LEU A 108 -13.96 2.92 14.89
CA LEU A 108 -13.64 2.76 16.31
C LEU A 108 -14.59 3.72 17.03
N PRO A 109 -15.50 3.24 17.88
CA PRO A 109 -16.25 4.13 18.74
C PRO A 109 -15.26 4.78 19.71
N VAL A 110 -15.39 6.10 19.86
CA VAL A 110 -14.86 6.83 20.98
C VAL A 110 -15.47 6.22 22.24
N VAL A 111 -14.68 5.55 23.07
CA VAL A 111 -15.00 5.36 24.48
C VAL A 111 -13.70 5.45 25.28
N LEU A 112 -13.44 6.63 25.83
CA LEU A 112 -12.61 6.80 27.02
C LEU A 112 -13.28 7.83 27.94
N ASN A 113 -14.48 7.47 28.45
CA ASN A 113 -14.93 7.51 29.85
C ASN A 113 -16.43 7.17 29.87
#